data_AF-A0AAW2M5A1-F1
#
_entry.id   AF-A0AAW2M5A1-F1
#
_cell.length_a   1.000
_cell.length_b   1.000
_cell.length_c   1.000
_cell.angle_alpha   90.00
_cell.angle_beta   90.00
_cell.angle_gamma   90.00
#
_symmetry.space_group_name_H-M   'P 1'
#
loop_
_entity.id
_entity.type
_entity.pdbx_description
1 polymer ?
#
loop_
_entity_poly.entity_id
_entity_poly.type
_entity_poly.pdbx_seq_one_letter_code
_entity_poly.pdbx_strand_id
1 'polypeptide(L)' 'VLKGEDVDLMIIARRTPGFCGADLANLVNFATLGAAMDCAKVVTMADLEHDKDKTMMGSER' A
#
# COMPACT_ATOMS: atom_id res chain seq x y z
N VAL A 1 -2.64 -9.11 -8.16
CA VAL A 1 -2.65 -9.75 -6.83
C VAL A 1 -4.02 -9.49 -6.20
N LEU A 2 -4.55 -10.44 -5.43
CA LEU A 2 -5.88 -10.30 -4.82
C LEU A 2 -5.77 -9.47 -3.53
N LYS A 3 -6.82 -8.74 -3.16
CA LYS A 3 -6.88 -8.10 -1.85
C LYS A 3 -7.21 -9.15 -0.78
N GLY A 4 -6.57 -9.07 0.37
CA GLY A 4 -6.97 -9.84 1.55
C GLY A 4 -8.39 -9.47 2.00
N GLU A 5 -9.06 -10.39 2.67
CA GLU A 5 -10.36 -10.12 3.31
C GLU A 5 -10.21 -9.16 4.49
N ASP A 6 -9.03 -9.13 5.11
CA ASP A 6 -8.62 -8.19 6.16
C ASP A 6 -8.40 -6.76 5.65
N VAL A 7 -8.35 -6.55 4.32
CA VAL A 7 -8.07 -5.24 3.71
C VAL A 7 -9.25 -4.30 3.75
N ASP A 8 -9.17 -3.29 4.62
CA ASP A 8 -10.05 -2.13 4.68
C ASP A 8 -9.39 -0.88 4.05
N LEU A 9 -9.76 -0.62 2.80
CA LEU A 9 -9.28 0.55 2.04
C LEU A 9 -9.73 1.88 2.64
N MET A 10 -10.80 1.92 3.45
CA MET A 10 -11.25 3.16 4.08
C MET A 10 -10.26 3.65 5.14
N ILE A 11 -9.51 2.73 5.77
CA ILE A 11 -8.46 3.09 6.72
C ILE A 11 -7.31 3.79 6.00
N ILE A 12 -6.89 3.25 4.84
CA ILE A 12 -5.84 3.87 4.01
C ILE A 12 -6.31 5.23 3.50
N ALA A 13 -7.52 5.34 2.96
CA ALA A 13 -8.06 6.58 2.42
C ALA A 13 -8.13 7.72 3.47
N ARG A 14 -8.50 7.40 4.72
CA ARG A 14 -8.47 8.40 5.81
C ARG A 14 -7.07 8.83 6.21
N ARG A 15 -6.08 7.96 5.99
CA ARG A 15 -4.68 8.16 6.38
C ARG A 15 -3.82 8.78 5.27
N THR A 16 -4.35 8.93 4.06
CA THR A 16 -3.65 9.55 2.93
C THR A 16 -4.31 10.86 2.44
N PRO A 17 -4.66 11.81 3.33
CA PRO A 17 -5.15 13.12 2.89
C PRO A 17 -4.04 13.85 2.13
N GLY A 18 -4.37 14.40 0.95
CA GLY A 18 -3.42 15.12 0.10
C GLY A 18 -2.62 14.25 -0.86
N PHE A 19 -2.80 12.92 -0.86
CA PHE A 19 -2.28 12.06 -1.92
C PHE A 19 -3.03 12.33 -3.23
N CYS A 20 -2.29 12.42 -4.33
CA CYS A 20 -2.89 12.45 -5.64
C CYS A 20 -3.17 11.02 -6.16
N GLY A 21 -3.92 10.91 -7.25
CA GLY A 21 -4.24 9.60 -7.84
C GLY A 21 -3.00 8.79 -8.22
N ALA A 22 -1.90 9.47 -8.59
CA ALA A 22 -0.63 8.80 -8.87
C ALA A 22 0.03 8.25 -7.60
N ASP A 23 -0.03 8.98 -6.48
CA ASP A 23 0.55 8.52 -5.21
C ASP A 23 -0.19 7.28 -4.68
N LEU A 24 -1.51 7.27 -4.79
CA LEU A 24 -2.33 6.10 -4.43
C LEU A 24 -2.03 4.90 -5.32
N ALA A 25 -1.89 5.11 -6.63
CA ALA A 25 -1.52 4.04 -7.55
C ALA A 25 -0.14 3.48 -7.23
N ASN A 26 0.82 4.35 -6.90
CA ASN A 26 2.18 3.94 -6.57
C ASN A 26 2.23 3.15 -5.26
N LEU A 27 1.51 3.61 -4.23
CA LEU A 27 1.33 2.91 -2.95
C LEU A 27 0.82 1.48 -3.15
N VAL A 28 -0.27 1.31 -3.91
CA VAL A 28 -0.86 -0.01 -4.16
C VAL A 28 0.09 -0.91 -4.95
N ASN A 29 0.85 -0.34 -5.89
CA ASN A 29 1.84 -1.09 -6.65
C ASN A 29 2.98 -1.59 -5.77
N PHE A 30 3.50 -0.77 -4.85
CA PHE A 30 4.55 -1.21 -3.92
C PHE A 30 4.04 -2.29 -2.96
N ALA A 31 2.86 -2.12 -2.37
CA ALA A 31 2.26 -3.14 -1.50
C ALA A 31 2.06 -4.47 -2.24
N THR A 32 1.74 -4.39 -3.53
CA THR A 32 1.63 -5.56 -4.41
C THR A 32 2.99 -6.23 -4.66
N LEU A 33 4.04 -5.44 -4.88
CA LEU A 33 5.39 -5.93 -5.09
C LEU A 33 5.96 -6.56 -3.81
N GLY A 34 5.77 -5.92 -2.65
CA GLY A 34 6.18 -6.46 -1.34
C GLY A 34 5.53 -7.82 -1.07
N ALA A 35 4.20 -7.88 -1.18
CA ALA A 35 3.47 -9.14 -1.04
C ALA A 35 3.95 -10.22 -2.04
N ALA A 36 4.26 -9.83 -3.28
CA ALA A 36 4.78 -10.77 -4.28
C ALA A 36 6.21 -11.26 -3.96
N MET A 37 7.07 -10.41 -3.41
CA MET A 37 8.42 -10.80 -2.95
C MET A 37 8.36 -11.81 -1.81
N ASP A 38 7.38 -11.68 -0.93
CA ASP A 38 7.13 -12.61 0.17
C ASP A 38 6.38 -13.88 -0.28
N CYS A 39 6.23 -14.09 -1.59
CA CYS A 39 5.45 -15.20 -2.19
C CYS A 39 4.00 -15.27 -1.69
N ALA A 40 3.45 -14.14 -1.22
CA ALA A 40 2.07 -14.05 -0.76
C ALA A 40 1.12 -14.01 -1.96
N LYS A 41 -0.03 -14.68 -1.82
CA LYS A 41 -1.08 -14.70 -2.86
C LYS A 41 -2.01 -13.49 -2.81
N VAL A 42 -2.04 -12.82 -1.66
CA VAL A 42 -2.92 -11.70 -1.35
C VAL A 42 -2.12 -10.57 -0.73
N VAL A 43 -2.52 -9.34 -1.01
CA VAL A 43 -2.02 -8.15 -0.29
C VAL A 43 -2.80 -8.03 1.01
N THR A 44 -2.10 -7.92 2.13
CA THR A 44 -2.69 -7.75 3.46
C THR A 44 -2.71 -6.29 3.89
N MET A 45 -3.42 -5.96 4.99
CA MET A 45 -3.35 -4.60 5.55
C MET A 45 -1.95 -4.20 6.00
N ALA A 46 -1.16 -5.16 6.48
CA ALA A 46 0.20 -4.89 6.94
C ALA A 46 1.08 -4.38 5.78
N ASP A 47 0.94 -4.98 4.59
CA ASP A 47 1.70 -4.58 3.39
C ASP A 47 1.35 -3.14 2.97
N LEU A 48 0.05 -2.80 2.96
CA LEU A 48 -0.42 -1.47 2.62
C LEU A 48 0.01 -0.42 3.66
N GLU A 49 0.01 -0.75 4.95
CA GLU A 49 0.48 0.17 6.00
C GLU A 49 1.99 0.39 5.93
N HIS A 50 2.76 -0.68 5.68
CA HIS A 50 4.21 -0.63 5.52
C HIS A 50 4.61 0.26 4.34
N ASP A 51 4.06 0.01 3.15
CA ASP A 51 4.41 0.80 1.97
C ASP A 51 3.84 2.22 2.00
N LYS A 52 2.76 2.48 2.75
CA LYS A 52 2.26 3.84 2.99
C LYS A 52 3.26 4.64 3.79
N ASP A 53 3.85 4.06 4.82
CA ASP A 53 4.89 4.71 5.64
C ASP A 53 6.12 5.06 4.79
N LYS A 54 6.53 4.11 3.95
CA LYS A 54 7.60 4.28 2.97
C LYS A 54 7.30 5.37 1.92
N THR A 55 6.06 5.45 1.45
CA THR A 55 5.62 6.47 0.49
C THR A 55 5.58 7.86 1.14
N MET A 56 5.16 7.96 2.41
CA MET A 56 5.07 9.23 3.15
C MET A 56 6.42 9.78 3.61
N MET A 57 7.39 8.92 3.95
CA MET A 57 8.75 9.39 4.25
C MET A 57 9.45 10.01 3.02
N GLY A 58 8.79 9.95 1.86
CA GLY A 58 9.35 10.35 0.58
C GLY A 58 10.38 9.32 0.14
N SER A 59 10.48 9.07 -1.16
CA SER A 59 11.72 8.49 -1.68
C SER A 59 12.85 9.37 -1.15
N GLU A 60 13.72 8.81 -0.31
CA GLU A 60 15.09 9.26 -0.25
C GLU A 60 15.52 9.47 -1.71
N ARG A 61 15.82 10.72 -2.05
CA ARG A 61 16.44 11.08 -3.31
C ARG A 61 17.93 10.91 -3.16
#